data_AF-A0A1B6EV24-F1
#
_entry.id   AF-A0A1B6EV24-F1
#
_cell.length_a   1.000
_cell.length_b   1.000
_cell.length_c   1.000
_cell.angle_alpha   90.00
_cell.angle_beta   90.00
_cell.angle_gamma   90.00
#
_symmetry.space_group_name_H-M   'P 1'
#
loop_
_entity.id
_entity.type
_entity.pdbx_description
1 polymer ?
#
loop_
_entity_poly.entity_id
_entity_poly.type
_entity_poly.pdbx_seq_one_letter_code
_entity_poly.pdbx_strand_id
1 'polypeptide(L)'
;YNSKKNENGKYEVNLKFIYGMRTIGKGISAGNILCSLLDLPLPPQKIGPCSNIIYQAVENCASESMKQAIEEAVSVNECEETSKRDLTVCLDGSWQRRGHKSLNGV
;
A
#
# COMPACT_ATOMS: atom_id res chain seq x y z
N TYR A 1 -1.30 25.45 -10.33
CA TYR A 1 -1.41 24.17 -9.60
C TYR A 1 -2.04 23.16 -10.55
N ASN A 2 -1.25 22.50 -11.40
CA ASN A 2 -1.81 21.62 -12.44
C ASN A 2 -1.58 20.17 -12.00
N SER A 3 -2.64 19.42 -11.76
CA SER A 3 -2.55 18.02 -11.39
C SER A 3 -2.06 17.23 -12.61
N LYS A 4 -0.89 16.60 -12.49
CA LYS A 4 -0.32 15.75 -13.54
C LYS A 4 -1.25 14.57 -13.80
N LYS A 5 -1.53 14.31 -15.07
CA LYS A 5 -2.20 13.09 -15.51
C LYS A 5 -1.17 11.98 -15.65
N ASN A 6 -1.51 10.78 -15.19
CA ASN A 6 -0.72 9.59 -15.47
C ASN A 6 -0.90 9.13 -16.92
N GLU A 7 -0.14 8.11 -17.31
CA GLU A 7 -0.24 7.42 -18.60
C GLU A 7 -1.66 6.91 -18.94
N ASN A 8 -2.47 6.63 -17.92
CA ASN A 8 -3.87 6.21 -18.04
C ASN A 8 -4.86 7.39 -18.15
N GLY A 9 -4.37 8.62 -18.32
CA GLY A 9 -5.18 9.83 -18.44
C GLY A 9 -5.91 10.26 -17.16
N LYS A 10 -5.56 9.68 -16.00
CA LYS A 10 -6.14 9.98 -14.69
C LYS A 10 -5.25 10.95 -13.91
N TYR A 11 -5.86 11.86 -13.17
CA TYR A 11 -5.12 12.77 -12.29
C TYR A 11 -4.49 12.01 -11.12
N GLU A 12 -3.17 12.13 -10.95
CA GLU A 12 -2.44 11.44 -9.88
C GLU A 12 -2.96 11.79 -8.48
N VAL A 13 -3.35 13.05 -8.28
CA VAL A 13 -3.91 13.53 -7.00
C VAL A 13 -5.14 12.72 -6.59
N ASN A 14 -6.02 12.40 -7.56
CA ASN A 14 -7.23 11.62 -7.27
C ASN A 14 -6.90 10.18 -6.90
N LEU A 15 -5.88 9.57 -7.53
CA LEU A 15 -5.42 8.23 -7.20
C LEU A 15 -4.81 8.18 -5.79
N LYS A 16 -3.94 9.15 -5.47
CA LYS A 16 -3.31 9.28 -4.15
C LYS A 16 -4.36 9.52 -3.06
N PHE A 17 -5.37 10.35 -3.33
CA PHE A 17 -6.47 10.58 -2.40
C PHE A 17 -7.26 9.30 -2.11
N ILE A 18 -7.68 8.56 -3.15
CA ILE A 18 -8.40 7.29 -2.98
C ILE A 18 -7.55 6.26 -2.25
N TYR A 19 -6.27 6.15 -2.61
CA TYR A 19 -5.33 5.25 -1.94
C TYR A 19 -5.20 5.60 -0.45
N GLY A 20 -4.96 6.88 -0.12
CA GLY A 20 -4.87 7.36 1.25
C GLY A 20 -6.13 7.08 2.07
N MET A 21 -7.32 7.33 1.53
CA MET A 21 -8.58 7.02 2.24
C MET A 21 -8.77 5.51 2.49
N ARG A 22 -8.26 4.65 1.61
CA ARG A 22 -8.29 3.19 1.80
C ARG A 22 -7.27 2.72 2.82
N THR A 23 -6.03 3.22 2.79
CA THR A 23 -4.98 2.80 3.73
C THR A 23 -5.32 3.15 5.17
N ILE A 24 -5.97 4.30 5.41
CA ILE A 24 -6.46 4.67 6.75
C ILE A 24 -7.77 3.97 7.15
N GLY A 25 -8.34 3.14 6.26
CA GLY A 25 -9.56 2.37 6.52
C GLY A 25 -10.86 3.20 6.58
N LYS A 26 -10.89 4.39 5.97
CA LYS A 26 -12.08 5.26 5.94
C LYS A 26 -12.90 5.10 4.67
N GLY A 27 -12.27 4.67 3.58
CA GLY A 27 -12.92 4.41 2.30
C GLY A 27 -13.47 5.68 1.63
N ILE A 28 -14.25 5.50 0.56
CA ILE A 28 -14.68 6.62 -0.28
C ILE A 28 -15.77 7.47 0.36
N SER A 29 -16.64 6.89 1.20
CA SER A 29 -17.73 7.62 1.85
C SER A 29 -17.19 8.75 2.73
N ALA A 30 -16.16 8.47 3.53
CA ALA A 30 -15.48 9.50 4.31
C ALA A 30 -14.73 10.51 3.43
N GLY A 31 -14.19 10.06 2.28
CA GLY A 31 -13.55 10.95 1.31
C GLY A 31 -14.53 11.97 0.73
N ASN A 32 -15.75 11.54 0.42
CA ASN A 32 -16.82 12.42 -0.04
C ASN A 32 -17.18 13.47 1.02
N ILE A 33 -17.34 13.05 2.29
CA ILE A 33 -17.63 13.97 3.40
C ILE A 33 -16.51 15.00 3.55
N LEU A 34 -15.24 14.57 3.49
CA LEU A 34 -14.09 15.46 3.58
C LEU A 34 -14.09 16.48 2.44
N CYS A 35 -14.31 16.05 1.19
CA CYS A 35 -14.39 16.95 0.06
C CYS A 35 -15.55 17.94 0.20
N SER A 36 -16.73 17.49 0.65
CA SER A 36 -17.87 18.38 0.91
C SER A 36 -17.60 19.40 2.03
N LEU A 37 -16.90 19.01 3.09
CA LEU A 37 -16.56 19.90 4.21
C LEU A 37 -15.57 21.01 3.80
N LEU A 38 -14.68 20.69 2.85
CA LEU A 38 -13.62 21.58 2.38
C LEU A 38 -14.01 22.36 1.11
N ASP A 39 -15.26 22.26 0.66
CA ASP A 39 -15.74 22.83 -0.61
C ASP A 39 -14.89 22.41 -1.83
N LEU A 40 -14.48 21.14 -1.83
CA LEU A 40 -13.71 20.51 -2.91
C LEU A 40 -14.63 19.70 -3.84
N PRO A 41 -14.27 19.58 -5.14
CA PRO A 41 -14.99 18.69 -6.03
C PRO A 41 -14.91 17.25 -5.54
N LEU A 42 -16.02 16.51 -5.71
CA LEU A 42 -16.07 15.11 -5.31
C LEU A 42 -15.01 14.28 -6.05
N PRO A 43 -14.38 13.31 -5.36
CA PRO A 43 -13.44 12.40 -5.99
C PRO A 43 -14.14 11.60 -7.10
N PRO A 44 -13.41 11.12 -8.12
CA PRO A 44 -14.00 10.47 -9.28
C PRO A 44 -14.82 9.23 -8.89
N GLN A 45 -16.11 9.22 -9.27
CA GLN A 45 -17.07 8.16 -8.96
C GLN A 45 -16.73 6.80 -9.59
N LYS A 46 -15.95 6.79 -10.68
CA LYS A 46 -15.51 5.54 -11.34
C LYS A 46 -14.32 4.94 -10.58
N ILE A 47 -14.64 4.28 -9.46
CA ILE A 47 -13.68 3.65 -8.56
C ILE A 47 -12.96 2.47 -9.21
N GLY A 48 -13.64 1.71 -10.10
CA GLY A 48 -13.09 0.50 -10.73
C GLY A 48 -11.75 0.74 -11.45
N PRO A 49 -11.70 1.64 -12.45
CA PRO A 49 -10.45 1.95 -13.15
C PRO A 49 -9.34 2.48 -12.23
N CYS A 50 -9.68 3.29 -11.24
CA CYS A 50 -8.69 3.78 -10.26
C CYS A 50 -8.16 2.65 -9.39
N SER A 51 -9.02 1.68 -9.05
CA SER A 51 -8.65 0.52 -8.21
C SER A 51 -7.68 -0.39 -8.93
N ASN A 52 -7.87 -0.64 -10.23
CA ASN A 52 -6.94 -1.47 -11.00
C ASN A 52 -5.55 -0.83 -11.10
N ILE A 53 -5.49 0.49 -11.34
CA ILE A 53 -4.22 1.23 -11.39
C ILE A 53 -3.51 1.15 -10.03
N ILE A 54 -4.25 1.39 -8.94
CA ILE A 54 -3.69 1.30 -7.58
C ILE A 54 -3.24 -0.14 -7.27
N TYR A 55 -4.04 -1.14 -7.65
CA TYR A 55 -3.71 -2.55 -7.44
C TYR A 55 -2.40 -2.91 -8.13
N GLN A 56 -2.25 -2.61 -9.42
CA GLN A 56 -1.03 -2.89 -10.18
C GLN A 56 0.19 -2.19 -9.57
N ALA A 57 0.05 -0.93 -9.17
CA ALA A 57 1.13 -0.19 -8.53
C ALA A 57 1.56 -0.82 -7.20
N VAL A 58 0.60 -1.24 -6.38
CA VAL A 58 0.87 -1.88 -5.07
C VAL A 58 1.47 -3.28 -5.27
N GLU A 59 0.98 -4.05 -6.24
CA GLU A 59 1.49 -5.38 -6.59
C GLU A 59 2.94 -5.31 -7.10
N ASN A 60 3.25 -4.34 -7.98
CA ASN A 60 4.62 -4.11 -8.45
C ASN A 60 5.54 -3.72 -7.30
N CYS A 61 5.12 -2.79 -6.44
CA CYS A 61 5.87 -2.37 -5.26
C CYS A 61 6.13 -3.56 -4.31
N ALA A 62 5.13 -4.42 -4.08
CA ALA A 62 5.28 -5.61 -3.26
C ALA A 62 6.27 -6.61 -3.90
N SER A 63 6.19 -6.82 -5.22
CA SER A 63 7.11 -7.70 -5.95
C SER A 63 8.56 -7.20 -5.90
N GLU A 64 8.78 -5.90 -6.11
CA GLU A 64 10.10 -5.28 -6.03
C GLU A 64 10.66 -5.32 -4.60
N SER A 65 9.83 -4.99 -3.61
CA SER A 65 10.19 -5.03 -2.20
C SER A 65 10.58 -6.44 -1.75
N MET A 66 9.83 -7.47 -2.15
CA MET A 66 10.18 -8.87 -1.84
C MET A 66 11.48 -9.31 -2.52
N LYS A 67 11.74 -8.89 -3.76
CA LYS A 67 13.00 -9.16 -4.44
C LYS A 67 14.18 -8.52 -3.72
N GLN A 68 14.04 -7.25 -3.32
CA GLN A 68 15.08 -6.54 -2.55
C GLN A 68 15.34 -7.23 -1.21
N ALA A 69 14.29 -7.61 -0.48
CA ALA A 69 14.41 -8.33 0.78
C ALA A 69 15.16 -9.67 0.64
N ILE A 70 14.97 -10.39 -0.47
CA ILE A 70 15.71 -11.62 -0.75
C ILE A 70 17.19 -11.32 -0.97
N GLU A 71 17.54 -10.34 -1.80
CA GLU A 71 18.94 -10.01 -2.07
C GLU A 71 19.65 -9.50 -0.80
N GLU A 72 18.97 -8.72 0.05
CA GLU A 72 19.44 -8.35 1.38
C GLU A 72 19.69 -9.59 2.25
N ALA A 73 18.72 -10.50 2.36
CA ALA A 73 18.85 -11.71 3.16
C ALA A 73 19.97 -12.64 2.64
N VAL A 74 20.19 -12.73 1.33
CA VAL A 74 21.32 -13.49 0.76
C VAL A 74 22.63 -12.86 1.19
N SER A 75 22.80 -11.54 1.02
CA SER A 75 24.05 -10.84 1.36
C SER A 75 24.46 -11.00 2.83
N VAL A 76 23.50 -11.05 3.76
CA VAL A 76 23.78 -11.26 5.19
C VAL A 76 24.25 -12.69 5.49
N ASN A 77 23.78 -13.67 4.72
CA ASN A 77 24.05 -15.08 4.91
C ASN A 77 25.27 -15.60 4.12
N GLU A 78 25.92 -14.78 3.29
CA GLU A 78 27.12 -15.13 2.52
C GLU A 78 28.34 -15.53 3.38
N CYS A 79 28.29 -15.32 4.70
CA CYS A 79 29.32 -15.77 5.64
C CYS A 79 29.25 -17.27 6.00
N GLU A 80 28.15 -17.97 5.69
CA GLU A 80 28.07 -19.43 5.81
C GLU A 80 28.55 -20.09 4.51
N GLU A 81 29.33 -21.17 4.58
CA GLU A 81 30.05 -21.85 3.46
C GLU A 81 29.15 -22.36 2.30
N THR A 82 27.88 -21.98 2.23
CA THR A 82 27.06 -22.25 1.07
C THR A 82 26.11 -21.09 0.81
N SER A 83 26.37 -20.34 -0.26
CA SER A 83 25.41 -19.41 -0.87
C SER A 83 24.13 -20.16 -1.25
N LYS A 84 23.17 -20.23 -0.34
CA LYS A 84 21.87 -20.86 -0.58
C LYS A 84 20.82 -19.76 -0.68
N ARG A 85 20.30 -19.54 -1.89
CA ARG A 85 19.05 -18.77 -2.14
C ARG A 85 17.79 -19.49 -1.63
N ASP A 86 17.97 -20.58 -0.89
CA ASP A 86 16.90 -21.37 -0.28
C ASP A 86 16.52 -20.73 1.07
N LEU A 87 15.81 -19.61 0.98
CA LEU A 87 15.36 -18.83 2.13
C LEU A 87 13.91 -19.21 2.48
N THR A 88 13.68 -19.61 3.73
CA THR A 88 12.33 -19.82 4.25
C THR A 88 11.88 -18.58 5.01
N VAL A 89 10.68 -18.08 4.70
CA VAL A 89 10.08 -16.94 5.40
C VAL A 89 9.08 -17.47 6.43
N CYS A 90 9.30 -17.17 7.71
CA CYS A 90 8.30 -17.38 8.76
C CYS A 90 7.62 -16.04 9.06
N LEU A 91 6.38 -15.89 8.63
CA LEU A 91 5.57 -14.70 8.90
C LEU A 91 4.79 -14.93 10.19
N ASP A 92 5.14 -14.20 11.25
CA ASP A 92 4.32 -14.15 12.45
C ASP A 92 3.11 -13.23 12.20
N GLY A 93 1.93 -13.83 12.17
CA GLY A 93 0.64 -13.13 12.04
C GLY A 93 0.23 -12.34 13.29
N SER A 94 1.11 -12.23 14.29
CA SER A 94 0.89 -11.46 15.53
C SER A 94 0.78 -9.95 15.32
N TRP A 95 0.93 -9.45 14.09
CA TRP A 95 0.66 -8.05 13.79
C TRP A 95 -0.80 -7.73 14.12
N GLN A 96 -0.97 -6.90 15.15
CA GLN A 96 -2.22 -6.60 15.86
C GLN A 96 -3.49 -6.71 15.00
N ARG A 97 -4.31 -7.71 15.33
CA ARG A 97 -5.73 -7.70 14.93
C ARG A 97 -6.35 -6.40 15.40
N ARG A 98 -6.91 -5.62 14.47
CA ARG A 98 -7.58 -4.33 14.72
C ARG A 98 -8.62 -4.52 15.84
N GLY A 99 -8.38 -3.91 17.00
CA GLY A 99 -9.25 -4.00 18.19
C GLY A 99 -8.75 -4.92 19.33
N HIS A 100 -7.65 -5.65 19.14
CA HIS A 100 -7.06 -6.45 20.21
C HIS A 100 -6.05 -5.63 21.02
N LYS A 101 -6.44 -5.19 22.22
CA LYS A 101 -5.49 -4.79 23.27
C LYS A 101 -5.05 -6.06 23.98
N SER A 102 -3.78 -6.44 23.92
CA SER A 102 -3.28 -7.51 24.77
C SER A 102 -3.41 -7.08 26.23
N LEU A 103 -3.82 -8.00 27.11
CA LEU A 103 -3.96 -7.74 28.54
C LEU A 103 -2.59 -7.49 29.21
N ASN A 104 -1.49 -7.82 28.52
CA ASN A 104 -0.13 -7.88 29.07
C ASN A 104 0.82 -6.83 28.48
N GLY A 105 0.31 -5.75 27.87
CA GLY A 105 1.13 -4.62 27.42
C GLY A 105 0.94 -3.41 28.34
N VAL A 106 1.72 -3.35 29.43
CA VAL A 106 2.05 -2.09 30.12
C VAL A 106 3.33 -1.53 29.54
#